data_AF-A0A1I3PZT1-F1
#
_entry.id   AF-A0A1I3PZT1-F1
#
_cell.length_a   1.000
_cell.length_b   1.000
_cell.length_c   1.000
_cell.angle_alpha   90.00
_cell.angle_beta   90.00
_cell.angle_gamma   90.00
#
_symmetry.space_group_name_H-M   'P 1'
#
loop_
_entity.id
_entity.type
_entity.pdbx_description
1 polymer ?
#
loop_
_entity_poly.entity_id
_entity_poly.type
_entity_poly.pdbx_seq_one_letter_code
_entity_poly.pdbx_strand_id
1 'polypeptide(L)'
;MSRLTELFDKTNAIMENLADVDYEQLVQLVELREEALADLQATNRIEEADKRIIHQLMACDEALLGRMKQLSKEASESLYKINFSKFQKRVYEPDYIANSLFFDKRK
;
A
#
# COMPACT_ATOMS: atom_id res chain seq x y z
N MET A 1 -25.65 -9.06 10.11
CA MET A 1 -24.77 -7.96 10.53
C MET A 1 -24.61 -7.04 9.34
N SER A 2 -24.74 -5.73 9.49
CA SER A 2 -24.63 -4.78 8.35
C SER A 2 -23.17 -4.64 7.91
N ARG A 3 -22.91 -4.47 6.61
CA ARG A 3 -21.55 -4.21 6.09
C ARG A 3 -20.94 -2.93 6.65
N LEU A 4 -21.76 -1.93 6.98
CA LEU A 4 -21.29 -0.72 7.66
C LEU A 4 -20.76 -1.02 9.07
N THR A 5 -21.40 -1.96 9.80
CA THR A 5 -20.92 -2.40 11.11
C THR A 5 -19.63 -3.20 10.99
N GLU A 6 -19.54 -4.10 10.00
CA GLU A 6 -18.32 -4.86 9.72
C GLU A 6 -17.14 -3.93 9.37
N LEU A 7 -17.38 -2.90 8.55
CA LEU A 7 -16.40 -1.87 8.21
C LEU A 7 -15.91 -1.14 9.47
N PHE A 8 -16.83 -0.79 10.36
CA PHE A 8 -16.51 -0.11 11.61
C PHE A 8 -15.63 -0.98 12.52
N ASP A 9 -15.99 -2.23 12.73
CA ASP A 9 -15.23 -3.15 13.56
C ASP A 9 -13.84 -3.40 12.99
N LYS A 10 -13.73 -3.61 11.67
CA LYS A 10 -12.44 -3.77 10.99
C LYS A 10 -11.58 -2.51 11.05
N THR A 11 -12.20 -1.33 10.94
CA THR A 11 -11.49 -0.05 11.09
C THR A 11 -10.93 0.09 12.50
N ASN A 12 -11.72 -0.20 13.54
CA ASN A 12 -11.26 -0.13 14.92
C ASN A 12 -10.12 -1.11 15.20
N ALA A 13 -10.22 -2.36 14.73
CA ALA A 13 -9.16 -3.35 14.87
C ALA A 13 -7.85 -2.91 14.19
N ILE A 14 -7.93 -2.26 13.02
CA ILE A 14 -6.78 -1.67 12.34
C ILE A 14 -6.20 -0.50 13.16
N MET A 15 -7.05 0.35 13.73
CA MET A 15 -6.62 1.50 14.51
C MET A 15 -5.89 1.12 15.80
N GLU A 16 -6.21 -0.04 16.41
CA GLU A 16 -5.51 -0.55 17.59
C GLU A 16 -4.01 -0.80 17.34
N ASN A 17 -3.64 -1.21 16.13
CA ASN A 17 -2.26 -1.55 15.77
C ASN A 17 -1.81 -0.90 14.46
N LEU A 18 -2.23 0.35 14.20
CA LEU A 18 -2.06 1.03 12.91
C LEU A 18 -0.62 1.05 12.38
N ALA A 19 0.37 1.09 13.27
CA ALA A 19 1.79 1.13 12.91
C ALA A 19 2.30 -0.17 12.26
N ASP A 20 1.67 -1.31 12.55
CA ASP A 20 2.05 -2.63 12.06
C ASP A 20 1.19 -3.11 10.90
N VAL A 21 0.14 -2.34 10.56
CA VAL A 21 -0.78 -2.67 9.48
C VAL A 21 -0.06 -2.63 8.13
N ASP A 22 -0.22 -3.69 7.35
CA ASP A 22 0.37 -3.83 6.03
C ASP A 22 -0.55 -3.31 4.91
N TYR A 23 -0.06 -3.37 3.67
CA TYR A 23 -0.81 -2.86 2.52
C TYR A 23 -2.02 -3.74 2.18
N GLU A 24 -1.97 -5.06 2.41
CA GLU A 24 -3.05 -5.99 2.06
C GLU A 24 -4.26 -5.74 2.96
N GLN A 25 -4.03 -5.56 4.25
CA GLN A 25 -5.07 -5.21 5.22
C GLN A 25 -5.76 -3.90 4.87
N LEU A 26 -5.00 -2.89 4.40
CA LEU A 26 -5.54 -1.61 3.97
C LEU A 26 -6.35 -1.72 2.67
N VAL A 27 -5.91 -2.54 1.71
CA VAL A 27 -6.68 -2.83 0.49
C VAL A 27 -8.01 -3.47 0.83
N GLN A 28 -8.00 -4.52 1.67
CA GLN A 28 -9.24 -5.17 2.09
C GLN A 28 -10.18 -4.23 2.86
N LEU A 29 -9.65 -3.24 3.59
CA LEU A 29 -10.47 -2.24 4.25
C LEU A 29 -11.15 -1.31 3.24
N VAL A 30 -10.44 -0.91 2.18
CA VAL A 30 -11.00 -0.09 1.09
C VAL A 30 -12.07 -0.86 0.33
N GLU A 31 -11.83 -2.13 -0.01
CA GLU A 31 -12.82 -3.00 -0.66
C GLU A 31 -14.09 -3.13 0.20
N LEU A 32 -13.94 -3.39 1.50
CA LEU A 32 -15.07 -3.44 2.43
C LEU A 32 -15.82 -2.11 2.53
N ARG A 33 -15.11 -0.98 2.37
CA ARG A 33 -15.73 0.35 2.33
C ARG A 33 -16.58 0.53 1.09
N GLU A 34 -16.13 0.06 -0.07
CA GLU A 34 -16.91 0.08 -1.31
C GLU A 34 -18.17 -0.78 -1.18
N GLU A 35 -18.06 -1.99 -0.62
CA GLU A 35 -19.21 -2.87 -0.36
C GLU A 35 -20.22 -2.21 0.58
N ALA A 36 -19.76 -1.63 1.69
CA ALA A 36 -20.63 -0.95 2.64
C ALA A 36 -21.35 0.27 2.03
N LEU A 37 -20.66 1.02 1.16
CA LEU A 37 -21.27 2.14 0.44
C LEU A 37 -22.33 1.66 -0.57
N ALA A 38 -22.06 0.58 -1.29
CA ALA A 38 -23.01 -0.01 -2.23
C ALA A 38 -24.30 -0.45 -1.52
N ASP A 39 -24.19 -1.10 -0.35
CA ASP A 39 -25.34 -1.52 0.45
C ASP A 39 -26.18 -0.32 0.95
N LEU A 40 -25.52 0.74 1.42
CA LEU A 40 -26.20 1.97 1.85
C LEU A 40 -26.92 2.66 0.69
N GLN A 41 -26.32 2.67 -0.51
CA GLN A 41 -26.94 3.23 -1.71
C GLN A 41 -28.13 2.40 -2.19
N ALA A 42 -28.03 1.07 -2.14
CA ALA A 42 -29.09 0.16 -2.57
C ALA A 42 -30.34 0.25 -1.69
N THR A 43 -30.15 0.43 -0.38
CA THR A 43 -31.25 0.55 0.58
C THR A 43 -31.91 1.93 0.58
N ASN A 44 -31.20 2.97 0.09
CA ASN A 44 -31.63 4.38 0.03
C ASN A 44 -32.23 4.89 1.35
N ARG A 45 -31.76 4.34 2.47
CA ARG A 45 -32.22 4.64 3.82
C ARG A 45 -31.04 4.56 4.76
N ILE A 46 -30.74 5.70 5.38
CA ILE A 46 -29.65 5.83 6.35
C ILE A 46 -30.28 6.16 7.70
N GLU A 47 -30.11 5.28 8.68
CA GLU A 47 -30.64 5.49 10.02
C GLU A 47 -29.70 6.35 10.87
N GLU A 48 -30.20 6.91 11.97
CA GLU A 48 -29.36 7.72 12.87
C GLU A 48 -28.19 6.93 13.47
N ALA A 49 -28.33 5.61 13.62
CA ALA A 49 -27.24 4.74 14.04
C ALA A 49 -26.14 4.67 12.97
N ASP A 50 -26.50 4.56 11.69
CA ASP A 50 -25.55 4.53 10.57
C ASP A 50 -24.77 5.85 10.48
N LYS A 51 -25.45 6.99 10.66
CA LYS A 51 -24.79 8.30 10.68
C LYS A 51 -23.72 8.41 11.75
N ARG A 52 -23.99 7.87 12.96
CA ARG A 52 -23.00 7.87 14.05
C ARG A 52 -21.79 7.03 13.68
N ILE A 53 -21.99 5.85 13.11
CA ILE A 53 -20.90 4.99 12.64
C ILE A 53 -20.07 5.69 11.56
N ILE A 54 -20.73 6.30 10.57
CA ILE A 54 -20.05 7.05 9.50
C ILE A 54 -19.21 8.18 10.08
N HIS A 55 -19.73 8.95 11.04
CA HIS A 55 -18.96 10.00 11.71
C HIS A 55 -17.73 9.48 12.44
N GLN A 56 -17.83 8.33 13.10
CA GLN A 56 -16.69 7.71 13.78
C GLN A 56 -15.64 7.22 12.77
N LEU A 57 -16.07 6.60 11.67
CA LEU A 57 -15.19 6.19 10.57
C LEU A 57 -14.43 7.38 9.99
N MET A 58 -15.11 8.51 9.76
CA MET A 58 -14.49 9.73 9.24
C MET A 58 -13.40 10.28 10.17
N ALA A 59 -13.51 10.08 11.49
CA ALA A 59 -12.49 10.50 12.44
C ALA A 59 -11.18 9.69 12.33
N CYS A 60 -11.24 8.47 11.77
CA CYS A 60 -10.07 7.62 11.56
C CYS A 60 -9.38 7.86 10.21
N ASP A 61 -10.04 8.52 9.26
CA ASP A 61 -9.58 8.63 7.87
C ASP A 61 -8.20 9.29 7.74
N GLU A 62 -7.92 10.34 8.51
CA GLU A 62 -6.62 11.03 8.44
C GLU A 62 -5.47 10.13 8.87
N ALA A 63 -5.66 9.35 9.94
CA ALA A 63 -4.64 8.44 10.46
C ALA A 63 -4.38 7.29 9.47
N LEU A 64 -5.44 6.68 8.93
CA LEU A 64 -5.35 5.64 7.90
C LEU A 64 -4.61 6.14 6.65
N LEU A 65 -4.98 7.33 6.17
CA LEU A 65 -4.33 7.97 5.03
C LEU A 65 -2.86 8.28 5.31
N GLY A 66 -2.54 8.68 6.54
CA GLY A 66 -1.16 8.84 7.00
C GLY A 66 -0.35 7.55 6.86
N ARG A 67 -0.89 6.42 7.34
CA ARG A 67 -0.25 5.10 7.23
C ARG A 67 -0.06 4.67 5.77
N MET A 68 -1.08 4.84 4.93
CA MET A 68 -0.99 4.54 3.49
C MET A 68 0.14 5.35 2.81
N LYS A 69 0.24 6.64 3.12
CA LYS A 69 1.32 7.50 2.60
C LYS A 69 2.69 7.06 3.07
N GLN A 70 2.81 6.64 4.33
CA GLN A 70 4.07 6.11 4.87
C GLN A 70 4.52 4.87 4.09
N LEU A 71 3.64 3.88 3.92
CA LEU A 71 3.94 2.66 3.16
C LEU A 71 4.33 2.97 1.70
N SER A 72 3.60 3.89 1.05
CA SER A 72 3.92 4.34 -0.31
C SER A 72 5.31 4.97 -0.40
N LYS A 73 5.69 5.79 0.59
CA LYS A 73 7.02 6.38 0.68
C LYS A 73 8.10 5.32 0.90
N GLU A 74 7.90 4.39 1.83
CA GLU A 74 8.84 3.29 2.11
C GLU A 74 9.09 2.41 0.87
N ALA A 75 8.03 2.09 0.13
CA ALA A 75 8.13 1.34 -1.13
C ALA A 75 8.93 2.13 -2.19
N SER A 76 8.65 3.43 -2.34
CA SER A 76 9.35 4.30 -3.29
C SER A 76 10.85 4.41 -2.98
N GLU A 77 11.21 4.60 -1.72
CA GLU A 77 12.60 4.63 -1.26
C GLU A 77 13.31 3.29 -1.48
N SER A 78 12.62 2.18 -1.24
CA SER A 78 13.15 0.84 -1.47
C SER A 78 13.44 0.57 -2.95
N LEU A 79 12.52 0.96 -3.84
CA LEU A 79 12.73 0.90 -5.29
C LEU A 79 13.90 1.76 -5.74
N TYR A 80 14.04 2.97 -5.20
CA TYR A 80 15.18 3.84 -5.49
C TYR A 80 16.51 3.18 -5.10
N LYS A 81 16.60 2.60 -3.89
CA LYS A 81 17.80 1.88 -3.42
C LYS A 81 18.17 0.70 -4.32
N ILE A 82 17.18 -0.06 -4.78
CA ILE A 82 17.38 -1.18 -5.72
C ILE A 82 17.96 -0.67 -7.04
N ASN A 83 17.38 0.40 -7.60
CA ASN A 83 17.83 0.97 -8.86
C ASN A 83 19.24 1.56 -8.76
N PHE A 84 19.55 2.26 -7.66
CA PHE A 84 20.88 2.80 -7.40
C PHE A 84 21.91 1.69 -7.23
N SER A 85 21.59 0.61 -6.51
CA SER A 85 22.47 -0.55 -6.34
C SER A 85 22.75 -1.25 -7.68
N LYS A 86 21.75 -1.36 -8.57
CA LYS A 86 21.93 -1.89 -9.93
C LYS A 86 22.82 -0.98 -10.77
N PHE A 87 22.70 0.34 -10.64
CA PHE A 87 23.56 1.30 -11.33
C PHE A 87 25.02 1.18 -10.86
N GLN A 88 25.25 1.13 -9.54
CA GLN A 88 26.60 0.94 -8.99
C GLN A 88 27.24 -0.35 -9.50
N LYS A 89 26.52 -1.49 -9.48
CA LYS A 89 27.04 -2.77 -10.01
C LYS A 89 27.48 -2.65 -11.48
N ARG A 90 26.73 -1.95 -12.33
CA ARG A 90 27.10 -1.71 -13.74
C ARG A 90 28.35 -0.85 -13.90
N VAL A 91 28.57 0.14 -13.03
CA VAL A 91 29.74 1.04 -13.07
C VAL A 91 31.02 0.36 -12.56
N TYR A 92 30.89 -0.62 -11.65
CA TYR A 92 32.00 -1.43 -11.15
C TYR A 92 32.25 -2.73 -11.96
N GLU A 93 31.44 -3.03 -12.98
CA GLU A 93 31.70 -4.09 -13.98
C GLU A 93 32.28 -3.57 -15.33
N PRO A 94 33.31 -2.69 -15.40
CA PRO A 94 33.92 -2.33 -16.68
C PRO A 94 35.00 -3.33 -17.17
N ASP A 95 35.14 -4.54 -16.58
CA ASP A 95 36.33 -5.39 -16.79
C ASP A 95 36.11 -6.82 -17.33
N TYR A 96 34.95 -7.17 -17.90
CA TYR A 96 34.80 -8.48 -18.59
C TYR A 96 34.63 -8.41 -20.11
N ILE A 97 34.59 -7.22 -20.73
CA ILE A 97 34.54 -7.07 -22.20
C ILE A 97 35.84 -6.47 -22.76
N ALA A 98 36.89 -6.30 -21.94
CA ALA A 98 38.21 -5.85 -22.39
C ALA A 98 39.17 -6.99 -22.78
N ASN A 99 38.75 -8.27 -22.69
CA ASN A 99 39.61 -9.43 -23.01
C ASN A 99 39.23 -10.19 -24.30
N SER A 100 38.28 -9.70 -25.12
CA SER A 100 37.95 -10.32 -26.42
C SER A 100 38.76 -9.77 -27.61
N LEU A 101 39.83 -9.00 -27.36
CA LEU A 101 40.66 -8.38 -28.41
C LEU A 101 42.15 -8.76 -28.30
N PHE A 102 42.45 -10.01 -27.95
CA PHE A 102 43.82 -10.53 -28.04
C PHE A 102 43.97 -11.50 -29.21
N PHE A 103 44.41 -10.93 -30.33
CA PHE A 103 45.27 -11.49 -31.38
C PHE A 103 45.04 -12.93 -31.86
N ASP A 104 44.37 -13.07 -33.00
CA ASP A 104 44.79 -14.09 -33.98
C ASP A 104 45.75 -13.42 -35.00
N LYS A 105 47.04 -13.54 -34.71
CA LYS A 105 48.10 -13.55 -35.72
C LYS A 105 49.15 -14.57 -35.30
N ARG A 106 49.05 -15.78 -35.87
CA ARG A 106 50.14 -16.56 -36.52
C ARG A 106 49.90 -18.07 -36.37
N LYS A 107 49.57 -18.75 -37.47
CA LYS A 107 50.55 -19.51 -38.27
C LYS A 107 49.99 -19.81 -39.65
#